data_AF-A0A850HUF6-F1
#
_entry.id   AF-A0A850HUF6-F1
#
_cell.length_a   1.000
_cell.length_b   1.000
_cell.length_c   1.000
_cell.angle_alpha   90.00
_cell.angle_beta   90.00
_cell.angle_gamma   90.00
#
_symmetry.space_group_name_H-M   'P 1'
#
loop_
_entity.id
_entity.type
_entity.pdbx_description
1 polymer ?
#
loop_
_entity_poly.entity_id
_entity_poly.type
_entity_poly.pdbx_seq_one_letter_code
_entity_poly.pdbx_strand_id
1 'polypeptide(L)' 'MIDFCNIDNAKSYATEANLMKALATLGLDQMRPVIVRNREGRFTAIFGLHLSGMASSGNVMAAANHGFKTIN' A
#
# COMPACT_ATOMS: atom_id res chain seq x y z
N MET A 1 -3.90 -22.53 5.22
CA MET A 1 -3.00 -22.17 4.12
C MET A 1 -2.47 -20.78 4.46
N ILE A 2 -1.15 -20.58 4.54
CA ILE A 2 -0.60 -19.25 4.83
C ILE A 2 -0.33 -18.61 3.47
N ASP A 3 -1.13 -17.62 3.11
CA ASP A 3 -0.91 -16.84 1.90
C ASP A 3 0.13 -15.74 2.18
N PHE A 4 1.30 -15.89 1.58
CA PHE A 4 2.39 -14.92 1.71
C PHE A 4 2.26 -13.83 0.65
N CYS A 5 2.14 -12.56 1.07
CA CYS A 5 2.18 -11.42 0.16
C CYS A 5 3.63 -10.99 -0.10
N ASN A 6 4.15 -11.27 -1.31
CA ASN A 6 5.49 -10.80 -1.70
C ASN A 6 5.45 -9.30 -2.10
N ILE A 7 6.21 -8.49 -1.36
CA ILE A 7 6.29 -7.03 -1.52
C ILE A 7 7.65 -6.54 -2.04
N ASP A 8 8.56 -7.43 -2.45
CA ASP A 8 9.92 -7.03 -2.85
C ASP A 8 9.91 -6.12 -4.10
N ASN A 9 8.94 -6.29 -5.00
CA ASN A 9 8.75 -5.44 -6.18
C ASN A 9 7.73 -4.31 -5.99
N ALA A 10 7.30 -4.03 -4.76
CA ALA A 10 6.37 -2.94 -4.47
C ALA A 10 7.09 -1.59 -4.48
N LYS A 11 6.40 -0.53 -4.91
CA LYS A 11 6.89 0.84 -4.76
C LYS A 11 7.21 1.11 -3.30
N SER A 12 8.46 1.48 -3.03
CA SER A 12 8.97 1.58 -1.65
C SER A 12 9.89 2.79 -1.45
N TYR A 13 9.93 3.26 -0.20
CA TYR A 13 10.60 4.49 0.21
C TYR A 13 11.58 4.22 1.35
N ALA A 14 12.64 5.02 1.44
CA ALA A 14 13.68 4.83 2.47
C ALA A 14 13.16 5.06 3.91
N THR A 15 12.14 5.90 4.09
CA THR A 15 11.56 6.24 5.39
C THR A 15 10.04 6.21 5.33
N GLU A 16 9.40 5.96 6.47
CA GLU A 16 7.95 6.03 6.62
C GLU A 16 7.41 7.41 6.26
N ALA A 17 8.08 8.48 6.69
CA ALA A 17 7.69 9.85 6.36
C ALA A 17 7.65 10.11 4.84
N ASN A 18 8.60 9.55 4.09
CA ASN A 18 8.61 9.68 2.62
C ASN A 18 7.47 8.90 1.97
N LEU A 19 7.15 7.71 2.50
CA LEU A 19 5.97 6.95 2.06
C LEU A 19 4.70 7.76 2.32
N MET A 20 4.49 8.25 3.54
CA MET A 20 3.29 9.00 3.91
C MET A 20 3.10 10.27 3.06
N LYS A 21 4.17 11.04 2.81
CA LYS A 21 4.14 12.19 1.89
C LYS A 21 3.74 11.81 0.47
N ALA A 22 4.25 10.68 -0.02
CA ALA A 22 3.89 10.19 -1.35
C ALA A 22 2.44 9.74 -1.41
N LEU A 23 1.94 9.03 -0.39
CA LEU A 23 0.54 8.61 -0.31
C LEU A 23 -0.41 9.81 -0.32
N ALA A 24 -0.12 10.86 0.46
CA ALA A 24 -0.91 12.09 0.46
C ALA A 24 -0.89 12.80 -0.90
N THR A 25 0.27 12.84 -1.57
CA THR A 25 0.40 13.43 -2.92
C THR A 25 -0.42 12.68 -3.96
N LEU A 26 -0.58 11.37 -3.79
CA LEU A 26 -1.33 10.50 -4.69
C LEU A 26 -2.82 10.38 -4.31
N GLY A 27 -3.25 11.03 -3.21
CA GLY A 27 -4.62 10.89 -2.69
C GLY A 27 -4.94 9.48 -2.15
N LEU A 28 -3.92 8.70 -1.78
CA LEU A 28 -4.04 7.32 -1.31
C LEU A 28 -3.98 7.21 0.23
N ASP A 29 -3.63 8.29 0.93
CA ASP A 29 -3.53 8.35 2.40
C ASP A 29 -4.87 8.09 3.09
N GLN A 30 -5.97 8.49 2.47
CA GLN A 30 -7.32 8.25 3.00
C GLN A 30 -7.77 6.78 2.91
N MET A 31 -7.06 5.95 2.13
CA MET A 31 -7.41 4.54 1.93
C MET A 31 -6.95 3.63 3.07
N ARG A 32 -6.32 4.18 4.12
CA ARG A 32 -5.84 3.46 5.31
C ARG A 32 -5.06 2.17 4.95
N PRO A 33 -3.99 2.28 4.16
CA PRO A 33 -3.19 1.10 3.81
C PRO A 33 -2.49 0.52 5.04
N VAL A 34 -2.13 -0.76 4.93
CA VAL A 34 -1.20 -1.40 5.87
C VAL A 34 0.22 -1.00 5.46
N ILE A 35 0.93 -0.34 6.38
CA ILE A 35 2.32 0.07 6.18
C ILE A 35 3.23 -1.07 6.60
N VAL A 36 4.15 -1.46 5.73
CA VAL A 36 5.07 -2.59 5.93
C VAL A 36 6.48 -2.25 5.47
N ARG A 37 7.46 -3.06 5.86
CA ARG A 37 8.84 -2.98 5.36
C ARG A 37 9.19 -4.22 4.54
N ASN A 38 9.82 -4.00 3.39
CA ASN A 38 10.39 -5.09 2.59
C ASN A 38 11.71 -5.60 3.20
N ARG A 39 12.31 -6.61 2.58
CA ARG A 39 13.57 -7.23 3.03
C ARG A 39 14.78 -6.29 2.99
N GLU A 40 14.73 -5.26 2.15
CA GLU A 40 15.74 -4.20 2.08
C GLU A 40 15.55 -3.12 3.16
N GLY A 41 14.53 -3.27 4.01
CA GLY A 41 14.20 -2.33 5.08
C GLY A 41 13.50 -1.05 4.59
N ARG A 42 13.02 -1.02 3.34
CA ARG A 42 12.27 0.10 2.76
C ARG A 42 10.78 0.00 3.07
N PHE A 43 10.12 1.13 3.27
CA PHE A 43 8.71 1.25 3.60
C PHE A 43 7.82 1.19 2.35
N THR A 44 6.77 0.39 2.38
CA THR A 44 5.73 0.33 1.34
C THR A 44 4.34 0.22 1.97
N ALA A 45 3.31 0.37 1.14
CA ALA A 45 1.92 0.33 1.53
C ALA A 45 1.20 -0.80 0.78
N ILE A 46 0.44 -1.60 1.53
CA ILE A 46 -0.45 -2.63 1.00
C ILE A 46 -1.90 -2.14 1.14
N PHE A 47 -2.65 -2.20 0.05
CA PHE A 47 -4.04 -1.78 0.02
C PHE A 47 -4.95 -3.00 -0.10
N GLY A 48 -6.05 -3.04 0.63
CA GLY A 48 -7.01 -4.12 0.51
C GLY A 48 -8.44 -3.63 0.49
N LEU A 49 -9.30 -4.34 -0.25
CA LEU A 49 -10.74 -4.08 -0.29
C LEU A 49 -11.34 -4.13 1.12
N HIS A 50 -10.90 -5.07 1.95
CA HIS A 50 -11.33 -5.25 3.33
C HIS A 50 -10.55 -4.43 4.37
N LEU A 51 -9.37 -3.89 4.01
CA LEU A 51 -8.52 -3.12 4.92
C LEU A 51 -8.95 -1.67 5.04
N SER A 52 -9.64 -1.16 4.02
CA SER A 52 -10.30 0.13 4.07
C SER A 52 -11.75 -0.08 4.51
N GLY A 53 -12.29 0.83 5.33
CA GLY A 53 -13.74 0.96 5.50
C GLY A 53 -14.49 1.35 4.21
N MET A 54 -13.91 1.09 3.04
CA MET A 54 -14.42 1.38 1.71
C MET A 54 -14.78 0.09 0.95
N ALA A 55 -15.35 -0.91 1.63
CA ALA A 55 -16.02 -2.04 0.96
C ALA A 55 -17.08 -1.59 -0.07
N SER A 56 -17.46 -0.31 -0.07
CA SER A 56 -18.43 0.29 -0.99
C SER A 56 -17.84 1.25 -2.05
N SER A 57 -16.57 1.67 -2.00
CA SER A 57 -16.08 2.72 -2.94
C SER A 57 -14.56 2.79 -3.19
N GLY A 58 -13.75 1.96 -2.54
CA GLY A 58 -12.29 2.10 -2.60
C GLY A 58 -11.72 1.57 -3.89
N ASN A 59 -11.31 2.46 -4.80
CA ASN A 59 -10.64 2.06 -6.05
C ASN A 59 -9.21 1.59 -5.74
N VAL A 60 -9.06 0.36 -5.24
CA VAL A 60 -7.76 -0.26 -4.92
C VAL A 60 -6.86 -0.34 -6.16
N MET A 61 -7.45 -0.29 -7.36
CA MET A 61 -6.70 -0.19 -8.63
C MET A 61 -5.94 1.12 -8.76
N ALA A 62 -6.38 2.22 -8.12
CA ALA A 62 -5.62 3.47 -8.10
C ALA A 62 -4.24 3.27 -7.45
N ALA A 63 -4.17 2.51 -6.36
CA ALA A 63 -2.90 2.18 -5.72
C ALA A 63 -2.04 1.24 -6.59
N ALA A 64 -2.66 0.25 -7.24
CA ALA A 64 -1.96 -0.66 -8.15
C ALA A 64 -1.33 0.09 -9.34
N ASN A 65 -2.04 1.06 -9.92
CA ASN A 65 -1.55 1.92 -11.01
C ASN A 65 -0.33 2.76 -10.61
N HIS A 66 -0.16 3.04 -9.32
CA HIS A 66 1.01 3.72 -8.78
C HIS A 66 2.13 2.77 -8.33
N GLY A 67 2.00 1.47 -8.56
CA GLY A 67 3.02 0.45 -8.26
C GLY A 67 2.97 -0.12 -6.84
N PHE A 68 1.90 0.14 -6.08
CA PHE A 68 1.69 -0.47 -4.77
C PHE A 68 1.04 -1.85 -4.90
N LYS A 69 1.18 -2.68 -3.86
CA LYS A 69 0.56 -4.00 -3.81
C LYS A 69 -0.86 -3.92 -3.29
N THR A 70 -1.72 -4.75 -3.87
CA THR A 70 -3.11 -4.90 -3.44
C THR A 70 -3.37 -6.32 -2.98
N ILE A 71 -4.22 -6.48 -1.98
CA ILE A 71 -4.76 -7.77 -1.55
C ILE A 71 -6.29 -7.72 -1.69
N ASN A 72 -6.88 -8.82 -2.13
CA ASN A 72 -8.34 -8.95 -2.18
C ASN A 72 -8.85 -9.40 -0.83
#